data_AF-A0A6M0CAS6-F1
#
_entry.id   AF-A0A6M0CAS6-F1
#
_cell.length_a   1.000
_cell.length_b   1.000
_cell.length_c   1.000
_cell.angle_alpha   90.00
_cell.angle_beta   90.00
_cell.angle_gamma   90.00
#
_symmetry.space_group_name_H-M   'P 1'
#
loop_
_entity.id
_entity.type
_entity.pdbx_description
1 polymer ?
#
loop_
_entity_poly.entity_id
_entity_poly.type
_entity_poly.pdbx_seq_one_letter_code
_entity_poly.pdbx_strand_id
1 'polypeptide(L)'
;MKFRTQRYTETVREALLSLSDLELYNTIDGWIERISEKVSDEEIVDEIRFALGYKLESGDTFFSYQSWDDFVEAEPDCEDIYLIAPSPLKLRRHLEQMDLVTFYHQIVFIAGEALGGADMGWPPSSFSDGYEFMENLAVYLREYLPQEEGNYDGDRFSIIEPELSSQNWLELSKWRDCEDKHFSDFQLINCNL
;
A
#
# COMPACT_ATOMS: atom_id res chain seq x y z
N MET A 1 -7.60 -6.06 25.80
CA MET A 1 -8.43 -6.80 24.82
C MET A 1 -9.05 -8.03 25.48
N LYS A 2 -10.30 -8.41 25.15
CA LYS A 2 -10.96 -9.62 25.68
C LYS A 2 -10.33 -10.88 25.04
N PHE A 3 -10.30 -12.01 25.76
CA PHE A 3 -9.70 -13.28 25.27
C PHE A 3 -10.27 -13.74 23.92
N ARG A 4 -11.58 -13.63 23.73
CA ARG A 4 -12.23 -14.04 22.47
C ARG A 4 -11.81 -13.14 21.30
N THR A 5 -11.78 -11.82 21.50
CA THR A 5 -11.27 -10.87 20.52
C THR A 5 -9.83 -11.18 20.14
N GLN A 6 -8.96 -11.41 21.14
CA GLN A 6 -7.58 -11.80 20.91
C GLN A 6 -7.47 -13.02 19.99
N ARG A 7 -8.20 -14.10 20.29
CA ARG A 7 -8.14 -15.34 19.50
C ARG A 7 -8.57 -15.13 18.04
N TYR A 8 -9.62 -14.36 17.80
CA TYR A 8 -10.07 -14.08 16.44
C TYR A 8 -9.09 -13.20 15.67
N THR A 9 -8.56 -12.15 16.32
CA THR A 9 -7.54 -11.31 15.71
C THR A 9 -6.29 -12.12 15.37
N GLU A 10 -5.86 -13.04 16.25
CA GLU A 10 -4.74 -13.96 15.98
C GLU A 10 -5.02 -14.82 14.74
N THR A 11 -6.23 -15.37 14.65
CA THR A 11 -6.66 -16.22 13.53
C THR A 11 -6.65 -15.46 12.20
N VAL A 12 -7.13 -14.21 12.19
CA VAL A 12 -7.10 -13.34 11.01
C VAL A 12 -5.66 -13.01 10.62
N ARG A 13 -4.82 -12.65 11.59
CA ARG A 13 -3.40 -12.33 11.34
C ARG A 13 -2.65 -13.53 10.78
N GLU A 14 -2.86 -14.73 11.33
CA GLU A 14 -2.27 -15.96 10.80
C GLU A 14 -2.73 -16.24 9.37
N ALA A 15 -4.02 -16.06 9.07
CA ALA A 15 -4.55 -16.25 7.72
C ALA A 15 -3.94 -15.23 6.74
N LEU A 16 -3.90 -13.95 7.10
CA LEU A 16 -3.32 -12.90 6.26
C LEU A 16 -1.83 -13.13 6.00
N LEU A 17 -1.07 -13.46 7.04
CA LEU A 17 0.37 -13.74 6.92
C LEU A 17 0.67 -15.08 6.25
N SER A 18 -0.31 -15.95 6.04
CA SER A 18 -0.12 -17.20 5.28
C SER A 18 -0.12 -17.00 3.76
N LEU A 19 -0.65 -15.87 3.28
CA LEU A 19 -0.55 -15.45 1.88
C LEU A 19 0.92 -15.28 1.48
N SER A 20 1.25 -15.35 0.18
CA SER A 20 2.55 -14.90 -0.32
C SER A 20 2.73 -13.39 -0.15
N ASP A 21 3.97 -12.88 -0.26
CA ASP A 21 4.27 -11.45 -0.15
C ASP A 21 3.41 -10.60 -1.10
N LEU A 22 3.27 -11.05 -2.34
CA LEU A 22 2.51 -10.33 -3.37
C LEU A 22 1.00 -10.40 -3.12
N GLU A 23 0.47 -11.57 -2.74
CA GLU A 23 -0.96 -11.72 -2.42
C GLU A 23 -1.35 -10.89 -1.19
N LEU A 24 -0.50 -10.87 -0.17
CA LEU A 24 -0.69 -10.02 1.01
C LEU A 24 -0.73 -8.55 0.60
N TYR A 25 0.25 -8.11 -0.21
CA TYR A 25 0.32 -6.74 -0.68
C TYR A 25 -0.94 -6.35 -1.46
N ASN A 26 -1.30 -7.13 -2.48
CA ASN A 26 -2.48 -6.87 -3.32
C ASN A 26 -3.79 -6.93 -2.51
N THR A 27 -3.85 -7.77 -1.48
CA THR A 27 -5.02 -7.84 -0.58
C THR A 27 -5.18 -6.56 0.22
N ILE A 28 -4.10 -6.06 0.84
CA ILE A 28 -4.12 -4.81 1.61
C ILE A 28 -4.37 -3.62 0.69
N ASP A 29 -3.68 -3.55 -0.45
CA ASP A 29 -3.81 -2.46 -1.43
C ASP A 29 -5.24 -2.39 -1.98
N GLY A 30 -5.81 -3.53 -2.40
CA GLY A 30 -7.19 -3.61 -2.83
C GLY A 30 -8.23 -3.37 -1.72
N TRP A 31 -7.84 -3.40 -0.43
CA TRP A 31 -8.71 -2.90 0.64
C TRP A 31 -8.65 -1.37 0.73
N ILE A 32 -7.45 -0.79 0.64
CA ILE A 32 -7.26 0.68 0.63
C ILE A 32 -7.99 1.31 -0.55
N GLU A 33 -7.87 0.74 -1.75
CA GLU A 33 -8.58 1.24 -2.94
C GLU A 33 -10.11 1.24 -2.72
N ARG A 34 -10.67 0.13 -2.24
CA ARG A 34 -12.11 0.05 -1.93
C ARG A 34 -12.56 1.06 -0.87
N ILE A 35 -11.70 1.37 0.11
CA ILE A 35 -12.02 2.40 1.11
C ILE A 35 -11.99 3.78 0.46
N SER A 36 -10.99 4.07 -0.37
CA SER A 36 -10.86 5.35 -1.08
C SER A 36 -12.05 5.64 -2.00
N GLU A 37 -12.69 4.61 -2.54
CA GLU A 37 -13.92 4.74 -3.34
C GLU A 37 -15.16 5.03 -2.48
N LYS A 38 -15.17 4.60 -1.21
CA LYS A 38 -16.31 4.73 -0.29
C LYS A 38 -16.26 5.98 0.57
N VAL A 39 -15.06 6.38 0.98
CA VAL A 39 -14.82 7.45 1.95
C VAL A 39 -14.46 8.72 1.18
N SER A 40 -15.22 9.79 1.39
CA SER A 40 -14.93 11.09 0.78
C SER A 40 -13.80 11.86 1.47
N ASP A 41 -13.37 11.38 2.64
CA ASP A 41 -12.33 11.98 3.45
C ASP A 41 -10.97 11.36 3.10
N GLU A 42 -10.20 12.08 2.30
CA GLU A 42 -8.87 11.65 1.83
C GLU A 42 -7.86 11.54 2.98
N GLU A 43 -8.04 12.32 4.06
CA GLU A 43 -7.15 12.33 5.22
C GLU A 43 -7.13 10.96 5.93
N ILE A 44 -8.31 10.32 6.06
CA ILE A 44 -8.43 8.98 6.65
C ILE A 44 -7.69 7.93 5.81
N VAL A 45 -7.75 8.03 4.49
CA VAL A 45 -7.09 7.08 3.58
C VAL A 45 -5.58 7.23 3.66
N ASP A 46 -5.08 8.46 3.78
CA ASP A 46 -3.66 8.74 3.94
C ASP A 46 -3.13 8.30 5.30
N GLU A 47 -3.87 8.51 6.39
CA GLU A 47 -3.52 7.97 7.71
C GLU A 47 -3.39 6.44 7.68
N ILE A 48 -4.31 5.74 6.99
CA ILE A 48 -4.25 4.29 6.78
C ILE A 48 -2.96 3.91 6.03
N ARG A 49 -2.63 4.63 4.95
CA ARG A 49 -1.42 4.41 4.16
C ARG A 49 -0.16 4.61 5.01
N PHE A 50 -0.04 5.71 5.74
CA PHE A 50 1.11 5.97 6.61
C PHE A 50 1.26 4.91 7.70
N ALA A 51 0.15 4.48 8.31
CA ALA A 51 0.14 3.39 9.29
C ALA A 51 0.66 2.06 8.72
N LEU A 52 0.55 1.84 7.41
CA LEU A 52 1.05 0.67 6.70
C LEU A 52 2.46 0.85 6.13
N GLY A 53 3.10 1.99 6.38
CA GLY A 53 4.47 2.27 5.98
C GLY A 53 4.62 2.92 4.60
N TYR A 54 3.53 3.44 4.04
CA TYR A 54 3.63 4.39 2.92
C TYR A 54 4.33 5.66 3.38
N LYS A 55 4.98 6.35 2.44
CA LYS A 55 5.76 7.55 2.73
C LYS A 55 5.46 8.61 1.69
N LEU A 56 5.52 9.87 2.09
CA LEU A 56 5.61 10.97 1.13
C LEU A 56 7.08 11.10 0.72
N GLU A 57 7.34 11.38 -0.54
CA GLU A 57 8.67 11.72 -1.07
C GLU A 57 8.59 13.05 -1.81
N SER A 58 9.49 13.96 -1.44
CA SER A 58 9.63 15.25 -2.13
C SER A 58 10.26 15.04 -3.50
N GLY A 59 9.64 15.59 -4.54
CA GLY A 59 10.21 15.64 -5.88
C GLY A 59 11.41 16.57 -6.00
N ASP A 60 11.51 17.55 -5.09
CA ASP A 60 12.57 18.54 -5.09
C ASP A 60 13.84 18.02 -4.41
N THR A 61 13.67 17.31 -3.29
CA THR A 61 14.79 16.92 -2.42
C THR A 61 15.01 15.41 -2.32
N PHE A 62 14.04 14.60 -2.75
CA PHE A 62 14.03 13.14 -2.64
C PHE A 62 14.09 12.64 -1.18
N PHE A 63 13.78 13.51 -0.21
CA PHE A 63 13.58 13.09 1.18
C PHE A 63 12.20 12.45 1.36
N SER A 64 12.15 11.42 2.21
CA SER A 64 10.90 10.73 2.55
C SER A 64 10.40 11.06 3.95
N TYR A 65 9.09 11.27 4.07
CA TYR A 65 8.39 11.68 5.30
C TYR A 65 7.36 10.62 5.71
N GLN A 66 7.07 10.51 7.00
CA GLN A 66 6.14 9.50 7.54
C GLN A 66 4.71 10.03 7.73
N SER A 67 4.51 11.34 7.57
CA SER A 67 3.21 12.01 7.74
C SER A 67 3.18 13.32 6.95
N TRP A 68 1.97 13.85 6.73
CA TRP A 68 1.78 15.19 6.17
C TRP A 68 2.34 16.29 7.06
N ASP A 69 2.20 16.17 8.39
CA ASP A 69 2.74 17.15 9.34
C ASP A 69 4.27 17.27 9.24
N ASP A 70 4.98 16.14 9.23
CA ASP A 70 6.44 16.11 9.08
C ASP A 70 6.88 16.75 7.76
N PHE A 71 6.12 16.49 6.68
CA PHE A 71 6.40 17.02 5.35
C PHE A 71 6.18 18.54 5.29
N VAL A 72 5.01 19.02 5.74
CA VAL A 72 4.66 20.45 5.71
C VAL A 72 5.56 21.27 6.62
N GLU A 73 6.01 20.72 7.75
CA GLU A 73 6.97 21.39 8.63
C GLU A 73 8.36 21.53 7.96
N ALA A 74 8.80 20.48 7.26
CA ALA A 74 10.14 20.45 6.67
C ALA A 74 10.23 21.17 5.31
N GLU A 75 9.21 21.02 4.46
CA GLU A 75 9.19 21.48 3.08
C GLU A 75 7.85 22.14 2.72
N PRO A 76 7.50 23.29 3.33
CA PRO A 76 6.21 23.95 3.13
C PRO A 76 5.98 24.49 1.70
N ASP A 77 7.06 24.69 0.94
CA ASP A 77 7.06 25.28 -0.40
C ASP A 77 7.28 24.24 -1.51
N CYS A 78 7.29 22.93 -1.18
CA CYS A 78 7.51 21.87 -2.17
C CYS A 78 6.28 21.70 -3.07
N GLU A 79 6.51 21.68 -4.39
CA GLU A 79 5.44 21.62 -5.40
C GLU A 79 5.16 20.19 -5.89
N ASP A 80 6.18 19.33 -5.88
CA ASP A 80 6.11 17.95 -6.36
C ASP A 80 6.14 16.95 -5.21
N ILE A 81 5.06 16.17 -5.03
CA ILE A 81 4.93 15.21 -3.92
C ILE A 81 4.50 13.85 -4.46
N TYR A 82 5.22 12.80 -4.07
CA TYR A 82 4.94 11.43 -4.46
C TYR A 82 4.58 10.58 -3.25
N LEU A 83 3.52 9.77 -3.36
CA LEU A 83 3.21 8.76 -2.37
C LEU A 83 3.90 7.44 -2.74
N ILE A 84 4.81 6.99 -1.88
CA ILE A 84 5.64 5.80 -2.10
C ILE A 84 5.12 4.64 -1.25
N ALA A 85 4.68 3.57 -1.92
CA ALA A 85 4.24 2.34 -1.28
C ALA A 85 5.44 1.54 -0.69
N PRO A 86 5.24 0.83 0.43
CA PRO A 86 6.24 -0.11 0.93
C PRO A 86 6.37 -1.29 -0.04
N SER A 87 7.57 -1.87 -0.16
CA SER A 87 7.71 -3.14 -0.89
C SER A 87 6.92 -4.26 -0.19
N PRO A 88 6.44 -5.29 -0.90
CA PRO A 88 5.69 -6.40 -0.31
C PRO A 88 6.37 -7.04 0.91
N LEU A 89 7.69 -7.23 0.85
CA LEU A 89 8.49 -7.75 1.96
C LEU A 89 8.54 -6.78 3.16
N LYS A 90 8.63 -5.47 2.92
CA LYS A 90 8.61 -4.46 3.99
C LYS A 90 7.24 -4.44 4.67
N LEU A 91 6.16 -4.50 3.90
CA LEU A 91 4.80 -4.55 4.43
C LEU A 91 4.59 -5.81 5.30
N ARG A 92 5.00 -6.99 4.82
CA ARG A 92 4.94 -8.22 5.64
C ARG A 92 5.67 -8.04 6.97
N ARG A 93 6.92 -7.59 6.93
CA ARG A 93 7.73 -7.43 8.15
C ARG A 93 7.09 -6.45 9.13
N HIS A 94 6.48 -5.37 8.62
CA HIS A 94 5.73 -4.42 9.42
C HIS A 94 4.54 -5.09 10.12
N LEU A 95 3.74 -5.88 9.40
CA LEU A 95 2.60 -6.62 9.96
C LEU A 95 3.02 -7.72 10.95
N GLU A 96 4.16 -8.38 10.74
CA GLU A 96 4.71 -9.38 11.66
C GLU A 96 5.16 -8.76 13.00
N GLN A 97 5.65 -7.52 12.95
CA GLN A 97 6.11 -6.77 14.13
C GLN A 97 4.98 -6.04 14.84
N MET A 98 3.85 -5.86 14.18
CA MET A 98 2.67 -5.19 14.71
C MET A 98 2.08 -5.99 15.88
N ASP A 99 1.90 -5.34 17.03
CA ASP A 99 1.23 -5.96 18.16
C ASP A 99 -0.25 -6.20 17.84
N LEU A 100 -0.86 -7.15 18.56
CA LEU A 100 -2.20 -7.61 18.22
C LEU A 100 -3.28 -6.54 18.44
N VAL A 101 -3.08 -5.59 19.34
CA VAL A 101 -4.04 -4.50 19.58
C VAL A 101 -4.00 -3.54 18.40
N THR A 102 -2.80 -3.15 17.97
CA THR A 102 -2.63 -2.32 16.76
C THR A 102 -3.16 -3.02 15.52
N PHE A 103 -2.86 -4.31 15.35
CA PHE A 103 -3.38 -5.11 14.23
C PHE A 103 -4.91 -5.15 14.21
N TYR A 104 -5.55 -5.29 15.37
CA TYR A 104 -7.01 -5.23 15.47
C TYR A 104 -7.56 -3.86 15.09
N HIS A 105 -6.96 -2.78 15.57
CA HIS A 105 -7.47 -1.43 15.31
C HIS A 105 -7.12 -0.89 13.92
N GLN A 106 -6.11 -1.43 13.25
CA GLN A 106 -5.73 -1.02 11.90
C GLN A 106 -6.22 -2.03 10.87
N ILE A 107 -5.70 -3.25 10.88
CA ILE A 107 -5.92 -4.22 9.79
C ILE A 107 -7.34 -4.77 9.79
N VAL A 108 -7.88 -5.15 10.96
CA VAL A 108 -9.27 -5.63 11.03
C VAL A 108 -10.26 -4.49 10.74
N PHE A 109 -9.93 -3.26 11.15
CA PHE A 109 -10.71 -2.07 10.82
C PHE A 109 -10.73 -1.82 9.31
N ILE A 110 -9.56 -1.75 8.66
CA ILE A 110 -9.41 -1.55 7.20
C ILE A 110 -10.18 -2.64 6.44
N ALA A 111 -10.01 -3.91 6.81
CA ALA A 111 -10.77 -5.00 6.19
C ALA A 111 -12.28 -4.82 6.39
N GLY A 112 -12.71 -4.35 7.55
CA GLY A 112 -14.11 -4.05 7.87
C GLY A 112 -14.70 -2.95 7.00
N GLU A 113 -13.98 -1.85 6.79
CA GLU A 113 -14.40 -0.76 5.92
C GLU A 113 -14.43 -1.20 4.43
N ALA A 114 -13.47 -2.01 4.02
CA ALA A 114 -13.38 -2.51 2.66
C ALA A 114 -14.46 -3.56 2.32
N LEU A 115 -14.68 -4.54 3.21
CA LEU A 115 -15.47 -5.76 2.94
C LEU A 115 -16.75 -5.88 3.77
N GLY A 116 -16.97 -5.01 4.76
CA GLY A 116 -18.12 -5.09 5.66
C GLY A 116 -19.45 -5.10 4.93
N GLY A 117 -20.36 -6.00 5.33
CA GLY A 117 -21.64 -6.21 4.65
C GLY A 117 -22.35 -7.47 5.10
N ALA A 118 -23.52 -7.74 4.51
CA ALA A 118 -24.39 -8.86 4.91
C ALA A 118 -23.72 -10.24 4.83
N ASP A 119 -22.84 -10.45 3.85
CA ASP A 119 -22.20 -11.75 3.62
C ASP A 119 -20.96 -11.99 4.51
N MET A 120 -20.29 -10.93 4.94
CA MET A 120 -19.12 -11.01 5.82
C MET A 120 -19.50 -10.89 7.29
N GLY A 121 -20.68 -10.36 7.61
CA GLY A 121 -21.07 -10.00 8.98
C GLY A 121 -20.60 -8.58 9.35
N TRP A 122 -21.03 -8.12 10.53
CA TRP A 122 -20.75 -6.77 10.98
C TRP A 122 -19.32 -6.64 11.53
N PRO A 123 -18.49 -5.71 11.02
CA PRO A 123 -17.16 -5.47 11.56
C PRO A 123 -17.24 -4.94 13.01
N PRO A 124 -16.12 -4.97 13.75
CA PRO A 124 -16.10 -4.46 15.11
C PRO A 124 -16.52 -2.98 15.19
N SER A 125 -17.43 -2.68 16.12
CA SER A 125 -17.96 -1.33 16.35
C SER A 125 -18.46 -1.19 17.79
N SER A 126 -19.06 -0.05 18.13
CA SER A 126 -19.76 0.13 19.41
C SER A 126 -20.97 -0.79 19.60
N PHE A 127 -21.51 -1.35 18.50
CA PHE A 127 -22.71 -2.20 18.51
C PHE A 127 -22.42 -3.68 18.21
N SER A 128 -21.19 -4.03 17.81
CA SER A 128 -20.80 -5.39 17.44
C SER A 128 -19.37 -5.67 17.91
N ASP A 129 -19.15 -6.80 18.60
CA ASP A 129 -17.78 -7.28 18.91
C ASP A 129 -17.04 -7.76 17.62
N GLY A 130 -17.74 -7.89 16.49
CA GLY A 130 -17.14 -8.21 15.18
C GLY A 130 -16.65 -9.65 14.98
N TYR A 131 -17.08 -10.59 15.84
CA TYR A 131 -16.59 -11.97 15.83
C TYR A 131 -16.93 -12.74 14.56
N GLU A 132 -18.16 -12.64 14.08
CA GLU A 132 -18.59 -13.26 12.81
C GLU A 132 -17.78 -12.71 11.63
N PHE A 133 -17.56 -11.39 11.60
CA PHE A 133 -16.72 -10.75 10.60
C PHE A 133 -15.28 -11.30 10.59
N MET A 134 -14.64 -11.39 11.75
CA MET A 134 -13.28 -11.93 11.83
C MET A 134 -13.19 -13.42 11.47
N GLU A 135 -14.23 -14.22 11.78
CA GLU A 135 -14.31 -15.63 11.33
C GLU A 135 -14.38 -15.71 9.80
N ASN A 136 -15.30 -14.96 9.20
CA ASN A 136 -15.49 -14.93 7.74
C ASN A 136 -14.28 -14.35 7.02
N LEU A 137 -13.65 -13.31 7.58
CA LEU A 137 -12.40 -12.75 7.05
C LEU A 137 -11.27 -13.78 7.04
N ALA A 138 -11.11 -14.55 8.11
CA ALA A 138 -10.10 -15.60 8.16
C ALA A 138 -10.37 -16.74 7.16
N VAL A 139 -11.64 -17.05 6.88
CA VAL A 139 -12.02 -18.01 5.83
C VAL A 139 -11.72 -17.43 4.46
N TYR A 140 -12.19 -16.21 4.18
CA TYR A 140 -11.95 -15.47 2.93
C TYR A 140 -10.46 -15.40 2.58
N LEU A 141 -9.60 -15.11 3.56
CA LEU A 141 -8.15 -15.04 3.37
C LEU A 141 -7.49 -16.41 3.08
N ARG A 142 -8.05 -17.51 3.59
CA ARG A 142 -7.53 -18.87 3.34
C ARG A 142 -8.05 -19.46 2.04
N GLU A 143 -9.28 -19.12 1.69
CA GLU A 143 -9.93 -19.48 0.44
C GLU A 143 -9.57 -18.51 -0.68
N TYR A 144 -8.61 -17.60 -0.45
CA TYR A 144 -8.19 -16.58 -1.40
C TYR A 144 -7.83 -17.25 -2.73
N LEU A 145 -8.82 -17.32 -3.60
CA LEU A 145 -8.64 -17.56 -5.02
C LEU A 145 -8.08 -16.24 -5.52
N PRO A 146 -6.90 -16.23 -6.18
CA PRO A 146 -6.43 -15.02 -6.83
C PRO A 146 -7.61 -14.49 -7.63
N GLN A 147 -8.05 -13.26 -7.33
CA GLN A 147 -9.10 -12.64 -8.11
C GLN A 147 -8.62 -12.75 -9.55
N GLU A 148 -9.37 -13.49 -10.39
CA GLU A 148 -9.13 -13.50 -11.83
C GLU A 148 -8.90 -12.05 -12.22
N GLU A 149 -7.75 -11.80 -12.86
CA GLU A 149 -7.31 -10.49 -13.34
C GLU A 149 -8.48 -9.80 -14.05
N GLY A 150 -9.28 -9.06 -13.30
CA GLY A 150 -10.40 -8.31 -13.83
C GLY A 150 -9.80 -7.08 -14.45
N ASN A 151 -9.17 -7.23 -15.62
CA ASN A 151 -8.42 -6.19 -16.31
C ASN A 151 -7.75 -5.26 -15.30
N TYR A 152 -6.77 -5.79 -14.56
CA TYR A 152 -5.75 -4.91 -14.03
C TYR A 152 -5.13 -4.28 -15.26
N ASP A 153 -5.55 -3.05 -15.54
CA ASP A 153 -4.90 -2.22 -16.52
C ASP A 153 -3.48 -2.04 -16.01
N GLY A 154 -2.58 -2.86 -16.55
CA GLY A 154 -1.15 -2.78 -16.28
C GLY A 154 -0.61 -1.37 -16.52
N ASP A 155 -1.35 -0.51 -17.21
CA ASP A 155 -1.06 0.90 -17.42
C ASP A 155 -1.28 1.82 -16.20
N ARG A 156 -1.92 1.36 -15.11
CA ARG A 156 -1.93 2.13 -13.84
C ARG A 156 -0.58 2.11 -13.11
N PHE A 157 0.30 1.18 -13.49
CA PHE A 157 1.75 1.35 -13.41
C PHE A 157 2.30 1.41 -14.83
N SER A 158 2.29 2.60 -15.44
CA SER A 158 3.08 2.81 -16.63
C SER A 158 4.56 2.54 -16.29
N ILE A 159 5.08 1.36 -16.62
CA ILE A 159 6.41 1.32 -17.22
C ILE A 159 6.21 2.10 -18.52
N ILE A 160 6.51 3.39 -18.49
CA ILE A 160 6.56 4.20 -19.69
C ILE A 160 7.72 3.62 -20.52
N GLU A 161 7.45 2.63 -21.36
CA GLU A 161 8.20 2.48 -22.60
C GLU A 161 7.74 3.63 -23.48
N PRO A 162 8.58 4.65 -23.74
CA PRO A 162 8.17 5.73 -24.61
C PRO A 162 8.07 5.13 -26.01
N GLU A 163 6.86 5.01 -26.56
CA GLU A 163 6.68 4.95 -28.00
C GLU A 163 7.16 6.27 -28.60
N LEU A 164 8.46 6.33 -28.83
CA LEU A 164 9.12 7.33 -29.64
C LEU A 164 8.61 7.17 -31.08
N SER A 165 7.56 7.93 -31.39
CA SER A 165 7.22 8.34 -32.75
C SER A 165 8.51 8.65 -33.51
N SER A 166 8.65 7.98 -34.66
CA SER A 166 9.90 7.63 -35.32
C SER A 166 10.67 8.80 -35.97
N GLN A 167 10.48 10.03 -35.51
CA GLN A 167 11.02 11.23 -36.16
C GLN A 167 12.24 11.87 -35.47
N ASN A 168 12.59 11.47 -34.24
CA ASN A 168 13.76 12.04 -33.54
C ASN A 168 14.99 11.11 -33.45
N TRP A 169 14.97 9.97 -34.13
CA TRP A 169 16.04 8.95 -34.10
C TRP A 169 17.40 9.35 -34.72
N LEU A 170 17.56 10.57 -35.23
CA LEU A 170 18.76 10.96 -35.97
C LEU A 170 19.88 11.59 -35.15
N GLU A 171 19.72 11.82 -33.84
CA GLU A 171 20.79 12.49 -33.05
C GLU A 171 21.49 11.64 -31.97
N LEU A 172 21.07 10.39 -31.70
CA LEU A 172 21.65 9.58 -30.61
C LEU A 172 22.63 8.48 -31.03
N SER A 173 23.17 8.50 -32.25
CA SER A 173 24.18 7.53 -32.70
C SER A 173 25.62 7.91 -32.31
N LYS A 174 25.85 8.29 -31.06
CA LYS A 174 27.22 8.43 -30.48
C LYS A 174 27.28 7.91 -29.05
N TRP A 175 26.89 6.65 -28.88
CA TRP A 175 27.37 5.84 -27.76
C TRP A 175 28.89 5.69 -27.92
N ARG A 176 29.62 6.23 -26.96
CA ARG A 176 31.06 6.04 -26.81
C ARG A 176 31.24 4.89 -25.82
N ASP A 177 32.00 3.90 -26.24
CA ASP A 177 32.54 2.81 -25.43
C ASP A 177 33.12 3.30 -24.09
N CYS A 178 32.89 2.54 -23.02
CA CYS A 178 33.93 2.20 -22.04
C CYS A 178 33.44 1.13 -21.03
N GLU A 179 34.29 0.11 -20.87
CA GLU A 179 34.26 -0.97 -19.89
C GLU A 179 34.43 -0.48 -18.43
N ASP A 180 34.03 -1.35 -17.49
CA ASP A 180 34.47 -1.48 -16.10
C ASP A 180 34.50 -0.23 -15.20
N LYS A 181 33.57 -0.20 -14.21
CA LYS A 181 33.86 -0.11 -12.75
C LYS A 181 32.60 0.04 -11.90
N HIS A 182 32.67 -0.54 -10.71
CA HIS A 182 31.78 -0.39 -9.55
C HIS A 182 31.48 1.07 -9.12
N PHE A 183 30.44 1.18 -8.27
CA PHE A 183 29.93 2.30 -7.44
C PHE A 183 28.72 3.01 -8.03
N SER A 184 27.51 2.77 -7.50
CA SER A 184 26.84 3.31 -6.29
C SER A 184 26.15 4.65 -6.54
N ASP A 185 24.91 4.71 -6.06
CA ASP A 185 24.11 5.89 -5.70
C ASP A 185 23.61 6.85 -6.79
N PHE A 186 22.29 7.04 -6.76
CA PHE A 186 21.50 8.26 -6.96
C PHE A 186 22.01 9.33 -7.94
N GLN A 187 21.24 9.54 -9.01
CA GLN A 187 21.01 10.83 -9.69
C GLN A 187 19.56 10.78 -10.25
N LEU A 188 18.52 11.34 -9.62
CA LEU A 188 18.21 12.76 -9.37
C LEU A 188 18.11 13.53 -10.70
N ILE A 189 16.94 14.14 -10.96
CA ILE A 189 16.69 15.48 -11.54
C ILE A 189 15.50 15.57 -12.53
N ASN A 190 14.51 16.33 -12.05
CA ASN A 190 13.61 17.32 -12.70
C ASN A 190 12.58 16.89 -13.76
N CYS A 191 11.36 17.41 -13.60
CA CYS A 191 10.89 18.62 -14.30
C CYS A 191 9.43 18.94 -13.90
N ASN A 192 9.21 20.10 -13.28
CA ASN A 192 8.59 21.30 -13.87
C ASN A 192 7.13 21.14 -14.32
N LEU A 193 6.22 21.85 -13.64
CA LEU A 193 5.25 22.72 -14.31
C LEU A 193 4.83 23.92 -13.47
#